data_AF-A0A1E5DZL3-F1
#
_entry.id   AF-A0A1E5DZL3-F1
#
_cell.length_a   1.000
_cell.length_b   1.000
_cell.length_c   1.000
_cell.angle_alpha   90.00
_cell.angle_beta   90.00
_cell.angle_gamma   90.00
#
_symmetry.space_group_name_H-M   'P 1'
#
loop_
_entity.id
_entity.type
_entity.pdbx_description
1 polymer ?
#
loop_
_entity_poly.entity_id
_entity_poly.type
_entity_poly.pdbx_seq_one_letter_code
_entity_poly.pdbx_strand_id
1 'polypeptide(L)'
;MTSIFSKIRSFFIQGSKLTQGHRLFQRNKIKPFALLGLLIATFSVSQMSMAEDVAVSASVSKARISTNEIFNLQIEYMDAAHREDFDPSVLKKDFTTGQVQYGSTRSFVNGNYSVRNEWNISLSTDKTGEVVIPSFDINGSKTAPITLHVSKDPSSPTQDDLIEFQDHLSKTTLYPKEMATLTSRLLVKTDPRGLQNTKLIPPSGDGLTIDPIGQPNQYQKVINGVETTVVEQDYTVTANSAGKHILNPPRLTATVVSISRATGARRIVPVNVHSGPITLNVKEKPASYHGVWLPTQSLKLQQGWQDSEGNMVDTSTGSIDAKVGQPITRILALVVKDVSAESLPDIKIDYPKSVRVYDEKPKFGQDKSGNTVMTIKQVILPKQPGRIALPSVNVPWWNSQTSQAETAEAKGLTLNTTVDENAPVQSAAPAIKLDNKDGNSAVNTTQSAASNTATSNAPSIQAAGFWPYLTALFAFLWALTLLLLIKQKQSKVQQTQAPKVQPNAESKSLVDAIKSKDGARIQSEFTQWQAKYPNIPGEMKLAIQAEINELMASLYGVNQQDYDCGELLTLIKKAEKNHKKQPKNQDETIAKL
;
A
#
# COMPACT_ATOMS: atom_id res chain seq x y z
N MET A 1 -6.57 54.22 11.55
CA MET A 1 -6.02 55.28 10.67
C MET A 1 -7.12 55.63 9.68
N THR A 2 -8.19 56.34 10.02
CA THR A 2 -8.36 57.66 10.65
C THR A 2 -7.81 58.81 9.80
N SER A 3 -8.74 59.68 9.41
CA SER A 3 -8.55 61.06 8.90
C SER A 3 -8.06 61.11 7.43
N ILE A 4 -8.66 61.90 6.54
CA ILE A 4 -8.65 63.36 6.60
C ILE A 4 -9.91 63.95 5.95
N PHE A 5 -10.75 64.56 6.80
CA PHE A 5 -11.63 65.68 6.49
C PHE A 5 -11.00 66.90 7.15
N SER A 6 -10.69 67.98 6.40
CA SER A 6 -10.59 69.35 6.92
C SER A 6 -10.16 70.33 5.82
N LYS A 7 -10.99 71.36 5.59
CA LYS A 7 -10.66 72.80 5.56
C LYS A 7 -11.67 73.54 4.69
N ILE A 8 -12.16 74.76 4.98
CA ILE A 8 -12.17 75.65 6.14
C ILE A 8 -13.22 76.73 5.78
N ARG A 9 -14.00 77.17 6.78
CA ARG A 9 -14.85 78.38 6.75
C ARG A 9 -13.98 79.65 6.72
N SER A 10 -14.50 80.71 6.10
CA SER A 10 -14.69 82.07 6.66
C SER A 10 -14.13 83.26 5.86
N PHE A 11 -14.89 84.36 5.96
CA PHE A 11 -14.57 85.78 5.73
C PHE A 11 -14.40 86.30 4.29
N PHE A 12 -15.38 87.09 3.82
CA PHE A 12 -15.26 88.56 3.90
C PHE A 12 -16.62 89.26 3.75
N ILE A 13 -16.83 90.27 4.60
CA ILE A 13 -17.94 91.22 4.62
C ILE A 13 -17.53 92.46 3.80
N GLN A 14 -18.53 93.25 3.38
CA GLN A 14 -18.49 94.72 3.19
C GLN A 14 -18.49 95.24 1.74
N GLY A 15 -19.67 95.72 1.31
CA GLY A 15 -19.87 97.17 1.28
C GLY A 15 -20.07 97.86 -0.08
N SER A 16 -21.28 98.42 -0.22
CA SER A 16 -21.61 99.68 -0.94
C SER A 16 -21.77 99.62 -2.47
N LYS A 17 -22.62 100.39 -3.16
CA LYS A 17 -23.75 101.30 -2.85
C LYS A 17 -24.36 101.71 -4.23
N LEU A 18 -25.64 102.09 -4.23
CA LEU A 18 -26.37 102.94 -5.22
C LEU A 18 -26.62 102.29 -6.61
N THR A 19 -27.78 102.43 -7.28
CA THR A 19 -28.63 103.63 -7.45
C THR A 19 -30.07 103.22 -7.86
N GLN A 20 -31.04 104.08 -7.56
CA GLN A 20 -32.47 103.97 -7.86
C GLN A 20 -32.81 103.93 -9.37
N GLY A 21 -33.93 103.26 -9.70
CA GLY A 21 -34.62 103.37 -10.99
C GLY A 21 -36.04 102.80 -10.93
N HIS A 22 -37.03 103.68 -10.88
CA HIS A 22 -38.48 103.38 -10.89
C HIS A 22 -38.95 102.94 -12.30
N ARG A 23 -39.75 101.86 -12.42
CA ARG A 23 -41.07 101.81 -13.10
C ARG A 23 -41.55 100.37 -13.42
N LEU A 24 -42.70 100.04 -12.81
CA LEU A 24 -43.85 99.27 -13.31
C LEU A 24 -43.68 98.40 -14.57
N PHE A 25 -43.94 97.07 -14.44
CA PHE A 25 -44.87 96.36 -15.34
C PHE A 25 -45.39 95.03 -14.75
N GLN A 26 -46.72 94.97 -14.62
CA GLN A 26 -47.65 93.83 -14.73
C GLN A 26 -47.34 92.50 -14.00
N ARG A 27 -48.14 92.29 -12.95
CA ARG A 27 -48.24 91.10 -12.10
C ARG A 27 -49.28 90.15 -12.70
N ASN A 28 -48.85 89.11 -13.41
CA ASN A 28 -49.76 88.06 -13.88
C ASN A 28 -50.06 87.10 -12.70
N LYS A 29 -51.27 87.19 -12.14
CA LYS A 29 -51.73 86.32 -11.05
C LYS A 29 -52.04 84.93 -11.60
N ILE A 30 -51.09 84.01 -11.57
CA ILE A 30 -51.37 82.58 -11.72
C ILE A 30 -52.13 82.14 -10.46
N LYS A 31 -53.37 81.67 -10.63
CA LYS A 31 -54.24 81.23 -9.54
C LYS A 31 -53.56 80.06 -8.80
N PRO A 32 -53.47 80.07 -7.46
CA PRO A 32 -52.81 79.00 -6.68
C PRO A 32 -53.48 77.63 -6.82
N PHE A 33 -54.70 77.58 -7.36
CA PHE A 33 -55.43 76.33 -7.62
C PHE A 33 -54.90 75.54 -8.83
N ALA A 34 -54.27 76.20 -9.82
CA ALA A 34 -53.72 75.50 -10.98
C ALA A 34 -52.38 74.79 -10.66
N LEU A 35 -51.63 75.32 -9.70
CA LEU A 35 -50.35 74.77 -9.27
C LEU A 35 -50.52 73.58 -8.32
N LEU A 36 -51.61 73.55 -7.55
CA LEU A 36 -51.98 72.40 -6.71
C LEU A 36 -52.48 71.20 -7.55
N GLY A 37 -53.22 71.47 -8.63
CA GLY A 37 -53.66 70.42 -9.57
C GLY A 37 -52.50 69.75 -10.33
N LEU A 38 -51.48 70.54 -10.72
CA LEU A 38 -50.29 70.01 -11.38
C LEU A 38 -49.42 69.16 -10.44
N LEU A 39 -49.39 69.50 -9.13
CA LEU A 39 -48.59 68.80 -8.12
C LEU A 39 -49.25 67.49 -7.65
N ILE A 40 -50.58 67.39 -7.75
CA ILE A 40 -51.32 66.13 -7.51
C ILE A 40 -51.22 65.22 -8.74
N ALA A 41 -51.23 65.79 -9.96
CA ALA A 41 -51.04 65.01 -11.19
C ALA A 41 -49.62 64.43 -11.35
N THR A 42 -48.58 65.10 -10.82
CA THR A 42 -47.21 64.55 -10.81
C THR A 42 -46.96 63.54 -9.68
N PHE A 43 -47.79 63.50 -8.63
CA PHE A 43 -47.70 62.49 -7.58
C PHE A 43 -48.45 61.18 -7.91
N SER A 44 -49.35 61.20 -8.90
CA SER A 44 -50.02 60.00 -9.44
C SER A 44 -49.22 59.26 -10.53
N VAL A 45 -48.05 59.79 -10.93
CA VAL A 45 -47.06 59.09 -11.77
C VAL A 45 -45.88 58.66 -10.91
N SER A 46 -46.14 58.21 -9.68
CA SER A 46 -45.19 57.36 -8.97
C SER A 46 -45.17 56.02 -9.69
N GLN A 47 -44.00 55.67 -10.21
CA GLN A 47 -43.79 54.48 -11.00
C GLN A 47 -44.37 53.26 -10.28
N MET A 48 -45.39 52.68 -10.89
CA MET A 48 -45.86 51.34 -10.56
C MET A 48 -44.70 50.43 -10.92
N SER A 49 -43.80 50.21 -9.95
CA SER A 49 -42.77 49.19 -10.04
C SER A 49 -43.52 47.89 -10.14
N MET A 50 -43.71 47.41 -11.37
CA MET A 50 -44.15 46.05 -11.62
C MET A 50 -43.09 45.18 -10.95
N ALA A 51 -43.43 44.60 -9.81
CA ALA A 51 -42.69 43.47 -9.29
C ALA A 51 -42.89 42.38 -10.35
N GLU A 52 -41.92 42.24 -11.24
CA GLU A 52 -41.83 41.09 -12.13
C GLU A 52 -41.70 39.90 -11.18
N ASP A 53 -42.73 39.06 -11.15
CA ASP A 53 -42.71 37.85 -10.34
C ASP A 53 -41.60 36.98 -10.93
N VAL A 54 -40.46 36.94 -10.24
CA VAL A 54 -39.26 36.28 -10.74
C VAL A 54 -39.54 34.78 -10.68
N ALA A 55 -40.03 34.24 -11.80
CA ALA A 55 -40.39 32.85 -11.94
C ALA A 55 -39.20 31.91 -11.69
N VAL A 56 -37.97 32.36 -12.00
CA VAL A 56 -36.74 31.62 -11.75
C VAL A 56 -35.62 32.52 -11.20
N SER A 57 -34.91 32.07 -10.17
CA SER A 57 -33.74 32.76 -9.65
C SER A 57 -32.57 31.80 -9.42
N ALA A 58 -31.34 32.32 -9.50
CA ALA A 58 -30.14 31.60 -9.12
C ALA A 58 -29.39 32.42 -8.07
N SER A 59 -28.89 31.77 -7.04
CA SER A 59 -28.13 32.40 -5.97
C SER A 59 -26.97 31.50 -5.53
N VAL A 60 -25.94 32.12 -4.96
CA VAL A 60 -24.77 31.40 -4.44
C VAL A 60 -24.59 31.70 -2.96
N SER A 61 -24.08 30.73 -2.21
CA SER A 61 -23.78 30.92 -0.79
C SER A 61 -22.74 32.02 -0.55
N LYS A 62 -21.82 32.26 -1.52
CA LYS A 62 -20.79 33.31 -1.48
C LYS A 62 -20.43 33.77 -2.90
N ALA A 63 -20.34 35.07 -3.13
CA ALA A 63 -19.88 35.65 -4.39
C ALA A 63 -18.35 35.91 -4.44
N ARG A 64 -17.69 35.89 -3.28
CA ARG A 64 -16.22 35.97 -3.17
C ARG A 64 -15.71 34.70 -2.50
N ILE A 65 -14.86 33.96 -3.19
CA ILE A 65 -14.39 32.64 -2.75
C ILE A 65 -12.89 32.50 -2.99
N SER A 66 -12.26 31.59 -2.26
CA SER A 66 -10.88 31.19 -2.57
C SER A 66 -10.89 30.11 -3.66
N THR A 67 -9.79 29.99 -4.40
CA THR A 67 -9.56 28.83 -5.30
C THR A 67 -9.78 27.50 -4.55
N ASN A 68 -10.42 26.53 -5.19
CA ASN A 68 -10.77 25.20 -4.65
C ASN A 68 -11.72 25.20 -3.43
N GLU A 69 -12.26 26.35 -3.02
CA GLU A 69 -13.30 26.44 -2.00
C GLU A 69 -14.64 25.90 -2.53
N ILE A 70 -15.31 25.07 -1.73
CA ILE A 70 -16.66 24.60 -2.05
C ILE A 70 -17.67 25.69 -1.68
N PHE A 71 -18.56 26.02 -2.60
CA PHE A 71 -19.72 26.86 -2.37
C PHE A 71 -20.98 26.20 -2.96
N ASN A 72 -22.16 26.63 -2.51
CA ASN A 72 -23.43 26.11 -3.03
C ASN A 72 -24.05 27.08 -4.03
N LEU A 73 -24.48 26.57 -5.17
CA LEU A 73 -25.39 27.21 -6.09
C LEU A 73 -26.79 26.67 -5.83
N GLN A 74 -27.74 27.57 -5.63
CA GLN A 74 -29.16 27.29 -5.44
C GLN A 74 -29.93 27.91 -6.60
N ILE A 75 -30.76 27.10 -7.26
CA ILE A 75 -31.69 27.56 -8.29
C ILE A 75 -33.09 27.36 -7.77
N GLU A 76 -33.91 28.41 -7.80
CA GLU A 76 -35.27 28.40 -7.29
C GLU A 76 -36.24 28.72 -8.43
N TYR A 77 -37.32 27.94 -8.56
CA TYR A 77 -38.34 28.10 -9.60
C TYR A 77 -39.75 28.06 -8.97
N MET A 78 -40.57 29.07 -9.27
CA MET A 78 -41.89 29.32 -8.66
C MET A 78 -43.06 28.74 -9.48
N ASP A 79 -42.88 27.57 -10.09
CA ASP A 79 -43.94 26.83 -10.78
C ASP A 79 -43.58 25.34 -10.84
N ALA A 80 -44.45 24.48 -11.37
CA ALA A 80 -44.20 23.06 -11.55
C ALA A 80 -42.96 22.80 -12.44
N ALA A 81 -42.03 22.01 -11.92
CA ALA A 81 -40.84 21.55 -12.63
C ALA A 81 -40.44 20.16 -12.09
N HIS A 82 -39.63 19.45 -12.86
CA HIS A 82 -39.04 18.15 -12.52
C HIS A 82 -37.53 18.28 -12.35
N ARG A 83 -36.90 17.30 -11.71
CA ARG A 83 -35.45 17.33 -11.43
C ARG A 83 -34.62 17.55 -12.70
N GLU A 84 -35.07 16.99 -13.82
CA GLU A 84 -34.41 16.96 -15.13
C GLU A 84 -34.49 18.30 -15.87
N ASP A 85 -35.35 19.22 -15.45
CA ASP A 85 -35.51 20.53 -16.09
C ASP A 85 -34.27 21.43 -15.88
N PHE A 86 -33.40 21.10 -14.92
CA PHE A 86 -32.09 21.74 -14.73
C PHE A 86 -30.96 20.90 -15.32
N ASP A 87 -30.27 21.43 -16.34
CA ASP A 87 -29.04 20.84 -16.88
C ASP A 87 -27.77 21.49 -16.28
N PRO A 88 -27.05 20.79 -15.38
CA PRO A 88 -25.81 21.30 -14.81
C PRO A 88 -24.59 21.14 -15.76
N SER A 89 -24.74 20.53 -16.93
CA SER A 89 -23.61 20.15 -17.79
C SER A 89 -22.79 21.34 -18.26
N VAL A 90 -23.43 22.50 -18.43
CA VAL A 90 -22.75 23.77 -18.78
C VAL A 90 -21.74 24.23 -17.72
N LEU A 91 -21.89 23.80 -16.46
CA LEU A 91 -20.98 24.16 -15.37
C LEU A 91 -19.64 23.42 -15.42
N LYS A 92 -19.60 22.22 -16.04
CA LYS A 92 -18.41 21.35 -16.03
C LYS A 92 -17.20 21.96 -16.73
N LYS A 93 -17.39 23.01 -17.54
CA LYS A 93 -16.32 23.72 -18.24
C LYS A 93 -15.41 24.50 -17.28
N ASP A 94 -16.01 25.11 -16.27
CA ASP A 94 -15.34 26.08 -15.38
C ASP A 94 -15.40 25.66 -13.91
N PHE A 95 -16.21 24.65 -13.58
CA PHE A 95 -16.46 24.20 -12.22
C PHE A 95 -16.39 22.67 -12.11
N THR A 96 -15.85 22.20 -10.99
CA THR A 96 -16.08 20.83 -10.51
C THR A 96 -17.45 20.78 -9.83
N THR A 97 -18.33 19.93 -10.33
CA THR A 97 -19.72 19.84 -9.89
C THR A 97 -19.95 18.67 -8.94
N GLY A 98 -20.61 18.92 -7.81
CA GLY A 98 -21.16 17.91 -6.92
C GLY A 98 -22.45 17.27 -7.45
N GLN A 99 -23.11 16.49 -6.60
CA GLN A 99 -24.43 15.92 -6.91
C GLN A 99 -25.52 16.98 -6.87
N VAL A 100 -26.44 16.93 -7.84
CA VAL A 100 -27.63 17.79 -7.86
C VAL A 100 -28.68 17.23 -6.91
N GLN A 101 -29.00 18.01 -5.88
CA GLN A 101 -30.09 17.78 -4.95
C GLN A 101 -31.31 18.57 -5.41
N TYR A 102 -32.46 17.92 -5.52
CA TYR A 102 -33.70 18.55 -5.97
C TYR A 102 -34.79 18.39 -4.90
N GLY A 103 -35.53 19.46 -4.65
CA GLY A 103 -36.65 19.50 -3.73
C GLY A 103 -37.83 20.27 -4.30
N SER A 104 -39.05 19.85 -3.97
CA SER A 104 -40.28 20.53 -4.36
C SER A 104 -41.16 20.72 -3.14
N THR A 105 -41.57 21.97 -2.90
CA THR A 105 -42.47 22.34 -1.81
C THR A 105 -43.76 22.90 -2.39
N ARG A 106 -44.90 22.41 -1.89
CA ARG A 106 -46.23 22.88 -2.29
C ARG A 106 -46.86 23.59 -1.10
N SER A 107 -47.30 24.82 -1.28
CA SER A 107 -47.98 25.57 -0.23
C SER A 107 -49.37 25.99 -0.69
N PHE A 108 -50.31 25.96 0.25
CA PHE A 108 -51.68 26.40 0.04
C PHE A 108 -52.03 27.40 1.12
N VAL A 109 -52.11 28.68 0.75
CA VAL A 109 -52.34 29.79 1.69
C VAL A 109 -53.48 30.64 1.15
N ASN A 110 -54.56 30.80 1.94
CA ASN A 110 -55.74 31.60 1.59
C ASN A 110 -56.35 31.27 0.22
N GLY A 111 -56.40 29.99 -0.16
CA GLY A 111 -56.96 29.57 -1.46
C GLY A 111 -55.98 29.63 -2.63
N ASN A 112 -54.80 30.23 -2.45
CA ASN A 112 -53.77 30.30 -3.47
C ASN A 112 -52.82 29.10 -3.36
N TYR A 113 -52.69 28.38 -4.47
CA TYR A 113 -51.74 27.28 -4.62
C TYR A 113 -50.41 27.82 -5.16
N SER A 114 -49.30 27.51 -4.51
CA SER A 114 -47.95 27.82 -5.01
C SER A 114 -47.04 26.61 -4.92
N VAL A 115 -46.19 26.45 -5.93
CA VAL A 115 -45.17 25.40 -6.01
C VAL A 115 -43.81 26.07 -6.07
N ARG A 116 -42.88 25.56 -5.27
CA ARG A 116 -41.48 26.00 -5.24
C ARG A 116 -40.58 24.81 -5.50
N ASN A 117 -39.84 24.85 -6.59
CA ASN A 117 -38.82 23.87 -6.93
C ASN A 117 -37.44 24.44 -6.68
N GLU A 118 -36.55 23.63 -6.13
CA GLU A 118 -35.22 24.05 -5.73
C GLU A 118 -34.18 23.01 -6.15
N TRP A 119 -33.12 23.45 -6.82
CA TRP A 119 -31.94 22.65 -7.09
C TRP A 119 -30.76 23.21 -6.32
N ASN A 120 -30.10 22.35 -5.54
CA ASN A 120 -28.88 22.67 -4.84
C ASN A 120 -27.72 21.86 -5.41
N ILE A 121 -26.62 22.54 -5.71
CA ILE A 121 -25.39 21.92 -6.22
C ILE A 121 -24.17 22.56 -5.56
N SER A 122 -23.29 21.72 -5.01
CA SER A 122 -21.99 22.16 -4.53
C SER A 122 -21.02 22.29 -5.70
N LEU A 123 -20.32 23.41 -5.78
CA LEU A 123 -19.38 23.75 -6.84
C LEU A 123 -18.02 24.14 -6.26
N SER A 124 -16.96 23.90 -7.01
CA SER A 124 -15.64 24.49 -6.78
C SER A 124 -14.97 24.82 -8.12
N THR A 125 -13.99 25.73 -8.12
CA THR A 125 -13.21 26.07 -9.31
C THR A 125 -11.74 26.24 -8.95
N ASP A 126 -10.87 25.81 -9.85
CA ASP A 126 -9.42 25.98 -9.78
C ASP A 126 -8.93 27.28 -10.45
N LYS A 127 -9.84 28.01 -11.10
CA LYS A 127 -9.56 29.29 -11.74
C LYS A 127 -9.42 30.44 -10.74
N THR A 128 -8.79 31.52 -11.17
CA THR A 128 -8.64 32.78 -10.42
C THR A 128 -9.17 33.94 -11.25
N GLY A 129 -9.55 35.03 -10.58
CA GLY A 129 -10.14 36.22 -11.20
C GLY A 129 -11.67 36.16 -11.22
N GLU A 130 -12.27 36.79 -12.23
CA GLU A 130 -13.72 36.79 -12.41
C GLU A 130 -14.16 35.53 -13.16
N VAL A 131 -14.98 34.71 -12.51
CA VAL A 131 -15.52 33.46 -13.07
C VAL A 131 -17.04 33.57 -13.09
N VAL A 132 -17.68 33.30 -14.23
CA VAL A 132 -19.12 33.51 -14.41
C VAL A 132 -19.85 32.17 -14.38
N ILE A 133 -20.87 32.07 -13.52
CA ILE A 133 -21.90 31.04 -13.61
C ILE A 133 -22.87 31.48 -14.71
N PRO A 134 -23.07 30.68 -15.77
CA PRO A 134 -23.93 31.06 -16.89
C PRO A 134 -25.40 31.18 -16.47
N SER A 135 -26.19 31.85 -17.31
CA SER A 135 -27.66 31.82 -17.21
C SER A 135 -28.17 30.41 -17.51
N PHE A 136 -29.15 29.94 -16.73
CA PHE A 136 -29.84 28.68 -16.94
C PHE A 136 -31.27 28.93 -17.42
N ASP A 137 -31.76 28.04 -18.28
CA ASP A 137 -33.14 28.04 -18.75
C ASP A 137 -33.90 26.92 -18.04
N ILE A 138 -34.94 27.28 -17.31
CA ILE A 138 -35.87 26.36 -16.64
C ILE A 138 -37.25 26.62 -17.21
N ASN A 139 -37.75 25.70 -18.04
CA ASN A 139 -39.07 25.77 -18.67
C ASN A 139 -39.37 27.11 -19.37
N GLY A 140 -38.38 27.71 -20.02
CA GLY A 140 -38.50 28.98 -20.75
C GLY A 140 -38.19 30.23 -19.91
N SER A 141 -38.03 30.09 -18.60
CA SER A 141 -37.59 31.17 -17.70
C SER A 141 -36.08 31.13 -17.54
N LYS A 142 -35.40 32.28 -17.65
CA LYS A 142 -33.94 32.37 -17.57
C LYS A 142 -33.45 32.99 -16.27
N THR A 143 -32.44 32.38 -15.63
CA THR A 143 -31.76 32.98 -14.48
C THR A 143 -30.79 34.09 -14.94
N ALA A 144 -30.50 35.06 -14.07
CA ALA A 144 -29.37 35.95 -14.30
C ALA A 144 -28.04 35.18 -14.16
N PRO A 145 -27.01 35.49 -14.98
CA PRO A 145 -25.66 34.98 -14.75
C PRO A 145 -25.08 35.56 -13.46
N ILE A 146 -24.24 34.78 -12.76
CA ILE A 146 -23.63 35.19 -11.48
C ILE A 146 -22.13 35.30 -11.66
N THR A 147 -21.57 36.49 -11.44
CA THR A 147 -20.12 36.72 -11.43
C THR A 147 -19.55 36.42 -10.04
N LEU A 148 -18.58 35.51 -9.99
CA LEU A 148 -17.79 35.19 -8.81
C LEU A 148 -16.44 35.90 -8.88
N HIS A 149 -15.97 36.42 -7.74
CA HIS A 149 -14.60 36.87 -7.59
C HIS A 149 -13.79 35.79 -6.86
N VAL A 150 -12.92 35.10 -7.60
CA VAL A 150 -12.11 34.01 -7.08
C VAL A 150 -10.68 34.49 -6.87
N SER A 151 -10.23 34.51 -5.63
CA SER A 151 -8.85 34.91 -5.30
C SER A 151 -8.03 33.71 -4.83
N LYS A 152 -6.71 33.79 -5.05
CA LYS A 152 -5.78 32.84 -4.44
C LYS A 152 -5.57 33.26 -2.98
N ASP A 153 -5.90 32.37 -2.05
CA ASP A 153 -5.57 32.55 -0.65
C ASP A 153 -4.08 32.21 -0.46
N PRO A 154 -3.22 33.19 -0.10
CA PRO A 154 -1.78 32.97 0.05
C PRO A 154 -1.45 32.02 1.22
N SER A 155 -2.39 31.78 2.13
CA SER A 155 -2.25 30.80 3.22
C SER A 155 -2.72 29.39 2.84
N SER A 156 -3.19 29.18 1.60
CA SER A 156 -3.58 27.85 1.14
C SER A 156 -2.35 26.98 0.87
N PRO A 157 -2.32 25.74 1.40
CA PRO A 157 -1.20 24.84 1.17
C PRO A 157 -1.09 24.51 -0.32
N THR A 158 0.15 24.51 -0.81
CA THR A 158 0.49 23.99 -2.13
C THR A 158 0.40 22.47 -2.14
N GLN A 159 0.52 21.86 -3.32
CA GLN A 159 0.51 20.41 -3.44
C GLN A 159 1.62 19.75 -2.60
N ASP A 160 2.83 20.30 -2.62
CA ASP A 160 4.01 19.76 -1.91
C ASP A 160 3.91 19.96 -0.39
N ASP A 161 3.11 20.93 0.06
CA ASP A 161 2.76 21.10 1.48
C ASP A 161 1.81 20.01 1.98
N LEU A 162 1.05 19.36 1.07
CA LEU A 162 0.09 18.32 1.40
C LEU A 162 0.69 16.92 1.25
N ILE A 163 1.34 16.66 0.12
CA ILE A 163 1.88 15.35 -0.23
C ILE A 163 3.15 15.53 -1.06
N GLU A 164 4.18 14.75 -0.74
CA GLU A 164 5.49 14.81 -1.40
C GLU A 164 6.04 13.40 -1.65
N PHE A 165 6.75 13.21 -2.75
CA PHE A 165 7.62 12.03 -2.95
C PHE A 165 9.06 12.38 -2.65
N GLN A 166 9.73 11.52 -1.89
CA GLN A 166 11.17 11.54 -1.69
C GLN A 166 11.75 10.23 -2.20
N ASP A 167 12.31 10.31 -3.41
CA ASP A 167 12.89 9.17 -4.10
C ASP A 167 14.41 9.21 -4.01
N HIS A 168 15.01 8.06 -3.69
CA HIS A 168 16.46 7.88 -3.63
C HIS A 168 16.86 6.62 -4.37
N LEU A 169 17.79 6.75 -5.32
CA LEU A 169 18.37 5.63 -6.04
C LEU A 169 19.79 5.35 -5.51
N SER A 170 20.08 4.10 -5.18
CA SER A 170 21.37 3.72 -4.58
C SER A 170 22.58 4.02 -5.47
N LYS A 171 22.41 3.98 -6.79
CA LYS A 171 23.41 4.38 -7.79
C LYS A 171 22.77 4.70 -9.13
N THR A 172 23.34 5.67 -9.85
CA THR A 172 22.87 6.13 -11.17
C THR A 172 23.70 5.59 -12.33
N THR A 173 24.84 4.95 -12.04
CA THR A 173 25.69 4.30 -13.05
C THR A 173 25.69 2.81 -12.81
N LEU A 174 25.38 2.04 -13.86
CA LEU A 174 25.23 0.59 -13.82
C LEU A 174 26.01 -0.08 -14.94
N TYR A 175 26.18 -1.39 -14.83
CA TYR A 175 26.44 -2.28 -15.95
C TYR A 175 25.21 -3.15 -16.27
N PRO A 176 25.10 -3.76 -17.47
CA PRO A 176 23.98 -4.63 -17.80
C PRO A 176 23.91 -5.81 -16.82
N LYS A 177 22.70 -6.15 -16.35
CA LYS A 177 22.42 -7.13 -15.28
C LYS A 177 22.84 -6.74 -13.86
N GLU A 178 23.39 -5.54 -13.66
CA GLU A 178 23.61 -4.99 -12.33
C GLU A 178 22.32 -4.33 -11.83
N MET A 179 22.03 -4.46 -10.53
CA MET A 179 20.84 -3.87 -9.90
C MET A 179 21.18 -2.56 -9.18
N ALA A 180 20.25 -1.62 -9.15
CA ALA A 180 20.17 -0.56 -8.15
C ALA A 180 18.91 -0.72 -7.31
N THR A 181 18.89 -0.08 -6.15
CA THR A 181 17.70 -0.02 -5.28
C THR A 181 17.12 1.38 -5.34
N LEU A 182 15.85 1.50 -5.73
CA LEU A 182 15.08 2.73 -5.62
C LEU A 182 14.25 2.66 -4.33
N THR A 183 14.56 3.52 -3.37
CA THR A 183 13.73 3.73 -2.18
C THR A 183 12.80 4.90 -2.45
N SER A 184 11.49 4.63 -2.52
CA SER A 184 10.47 5.66 -2.69
C SER A 184 9.71 5.89 -1.41
N ARG A 185 9.66 7.15 -0.95
CA ARG A 185 8.91 7.56 0.24
C ARG A 185 7.82 8.54 -0.14
N LEU A 186 6.57 8.12 0.04
CA LEU A 186 5.42 9.00 -0.04
C LEU A 186 5.16 9.62 1.34
N LEU A 187 5.32 10.94 1.44
CA LEU A 187 5.05 11.73 2.64
C LEU A 187 3.66 12.36 2.51
N VAL A 188 2.70 11.89 3.29
CA VAL A 188 1.36 12.47 3.39
C VAL A 188 1.31 13.37 4.63
N LYS A 189 1.43 14.69 4.43
CA LYS A 189 1.50 15.74 5.46
C LYS A 189 0.12 16.29 5.85
N THR A 190 -0.94 15.58 5.46
CA THR A 190 -2.34 15.91 5.71
C THR A 190 -3.06 14.71 6.31
N ASP A 191 -4.29 14.88 6.78
CA ASP A 191 -5.08 13.76 7.30
C ASP A 191 -5.35 12.74 6.17
N PRO A 192 -4.86 11.49 6.26
CA PRO A 192 -5.07 10.49 5.23
C PRO A 192 -6.55 10.20 4.97
N ARG A 193 -7.45 10.47 5.92
CA ARG A 193 -8.91 10.32 5.76
C ARG A 193 -9.51 11.32 4.77
N GLY A 194 -8.82 12.43 4.52
CA GLY A 194 -9.20 13.41 3.51
C GLY A 194 -8.80 13.00 2.09
N LEU A 195 -8.01 11.94 1.92
CA LEU A 195 -7.52 11.49 0.64
C LEU A 195 -8.56 10.62 -0.08
N GLN A 196 -9.02 11.08 -1.24
CA GLN A 196 -10.05 10.42 -2.04
C GLN A 196 -9.53 10.17 -3.46
N ASN A 197 -10.14 9.21 -4.17
CA ASN A 197 -9.80 8.86 -5.56
C ASN A 197 -8.30 8.59 -5.77
N THR A 198 -7.66 7.99 -4.77
CA THR A 198 -6.22 7.75 -4.74
C THR A 198 -5.83 6.69 -5.75
N LYS A 199 -4.90 7.03 -6.64
CA LYS A 199 -4.28 6.11 -7.60
C LYS A 199 -2.77 6.30 -7.55
N LEU A 200 -2.07 5.22 -7.20
CA LEU A 200 -0.61 5.13 -7.24
C LEU A 200 -0.19 4.41 -8.52
N ILE A 201 0.65 5.05 -9.30
CA ILE A 201 1.27 4.49 -10.50
C ILE A 201 2.71 4.10 -10.11
N PRO A 202 3.10 2.83 -10.32
CA PRO A 202 4.44 2.34 -9.96
C PRO A 202 5.53 2.99 -10.83
N PRO A 203 6.81 2.89 -10.40
CA PRO A 203 7.92 3.39 -11.20
C PRO A 203 8.07 2.59 -12.49
N SER A 204 8.57 3.23 -13.55
CA SER A 204 8.69 2.63 -14.88
C SER A 204 9.84 3.24 -15.68
N GLY A 205 10.31 2.56 -16.73
CA GLY A 205 11.30 3.12 -17.65
C GLY A 205 11.63 2.17 -18.78
N ASP A 206 11.86 2.72 -19.97
CA ASP A 206 12.15 1.92 -21.17
C ASP A 206 13.51 1.20 -21.03
N GLY A 207 13.51 -0.11 -21.30
CA GLY A 207 14.69 -0.96 -21.15
C GLY A 207 15.11 -1.27 -19.70
N LEU A 208 14.29 -0.86 -18.72
CA LEU A 208 14.46 -1.16 -17.30
C LEU A 208 13.47 -2.24 -16.85
N THR A 209 13.95 -3.17 -16.04
CA THR A 209 13.11 -4.09 -15.26
C THR A 209 13.05 -3.54 -13.84
N ILE A 210 11.84 -3.31 -13.33
CA ILE A 210 11.62 -2.68 -12.02
C ILE A 210 10.61 -3.51 -11.22
N ASP A 211 11.07 -4.11 -10.12
CA ASP A 211 10.25 -4.99 -9.29
C ASP A 211 10.21 -4.50 -7.84
N PRO A 212 9.07 -4.55 -7.15
CA PRO A 212 8.97 -4.17 -5.75
C PRO A 212 9.71 -5.18 -4.85
N ILE A 213 10.38 -4.66 -3.82
CA ILE A 213 11.04 -5.46 -2.79
C ILE A 213 10.14 -5.52 -1.57
N GLY A 214 9.59 -6.70 -1.28
CA GLY A 214 8.73 -6.91 -0.12
C GLY A 214 7.43 -6.11 -0.17
N GLN A 215 6.84 -5.88 1.01
CA GLN A 215 5.63 -5.07 1.17
C GLN A 215 5.98 -3.63 1.58
N PRO A 216 5.14 -2.63 1.25
CA PRO A 216 5.36 -1.27 1.70
C PRO A 216 5.38 -1.18 3.23
N ASN A 217 6.30 -0.38 3.76
CA ASN A 217 6.37 -0.05 5.18
C ASN A 217 5.65 1.28 5.44
N GLN A 218 4.68 1.30 6.35
CA GLN A 218 3.90 2.49 6.69
C GLN A 218 4.09 2.87 8.16
N TYR A 219 4.45 4.12 8.43
CA TYR A 219 4.66 4.63 9.78
C TYR A 219 4.35 6.14 9.89
N GLN A 220 4.14 6.62 11.12
CA GLN A 220 3.98 8.06 11.40
C GLN A 220 5.34 8.67 11.75
N LYS A 221 5.59 9.89 11.27
CA LYS A 221 6.79 10.66 11.60
C LYS A 221 6.46 12.14 11.67
N VAL A 222 7.02 12.85 12.65
CA VAL A 222 6.93 14.33 12.68
C VAL A 222 8.05 14.90 11.82
N ILE A 223 7.69 15.64 10.77
CA ILE A 223 8.62 16.30 9.84
C ILE A 223 8.31 17.79 9.87
N ASN A 224 9.29 18.62 10.26
CA ASN A 224 9.12 20.08 10.40
C ASN A 224 7.91 20.48 11.27
N GLY A 225 7.63 19.72 12.34
CA GLY A 225 6.50 19.96 13.24
C GLY A 225 5.14 19.49 12.71
N VAL A 226 5.09 18.83 11.54
CA VAL A 226 3.86 18.28 10.95
C VAL A 226 3.86 16.76 11.09
N GLU A 227 2.79 16.21 11.69
CA GLU A 227 2.56 14.76 11.70
C GLU A 227 2.35 14.27 10.26
N THR A 228 3.23 13.39 9.81
CA THR A 228 3.31 12.92 8.44
C THR A 228 3.21 11.40 8.43
N THR A 229 2.27 10.88 7.64
CA THR A 229 2.24 9.46 7.33
C THR A 229 3.24 9.18 6.22
N VAL A 230 4.22 8.33 6.48
CA VAL A 230 5.23 7.92 5.51
C VAL A 230 4.89 6.52 5.02
N VAL A 231 4.79 6.36 3.70
CA VAL A 231 4.71 5.05 3.03
C VAL A 231 6.00 4.86 2.25
N GLU A 232 6.79 3.88 2.65
CA GLU A 232 8.11 3.58 2.08
C GLU A 232 8.06 2.25 1.32
N GLN A 233 8.50 2.26 0.06
CA GLN A 233 8.58 1.08 -0.79
C GLN A 233 9.92 1.06 -1.53
N ASP A 234 10.64 -0.05 -1.41
CA ASP A 234 11.86 -0.30 -2.16
C ASP A 234 11.56 -1.05 -3.46
N TYR A 235 12.34 -0.77 -4.50
CA TYR A 235 12.27 -1.43 -5.80
C TYR A 235 13.68 -1.82 -6.27
N THR A 236 13.83 -3.00 -6.88
CA THR A 236 15.00 -3.31 -7.70
C THR A 236 14.87 -2.62 -9.05
N VAL A 237 15.96 -2.07 -9.55
CA VAL A 237 16.04 -1.44 -10.87
C VAL A 237 17.20 -2.07 -11.62
N THR A 238 16.91 -2.79 -12.69
CA THR A 238 17.93 -3.47 -13.53
C THR A 238 17.83 -2.97 -14.96
N ALA A 239 18.98 -2.69 -15.57
CA ALA A 239 19.04 -2.36 -16.99
C ALA A 239 19.47 -3.58 -17.83
N ASN A 240 18.74 -3.82 -18.91
CA ASN A 240 18.98 -4.97 -19.79
C ASN A 240 20.04 -4.70 -20.86
N SER A 241 20.27 -3.43 -21.21
CA SER A 241 21.20 -2.99 -22.25
C SER A 241 22.04 -1.81 -21.78
N ALA A 242 23.18 -1.57 -22.44
CA ALA A 242 23.96 -0.36 -22.25
C ALA A 242 23.27 0.87 -22.86
N GLY A 243 23.59 2.05 -22.34
CA GLY A 243 23.05 3.32 -22.80
C GLY A 243 22.48 4.18 -21.68
N LYS A 244 21.83 5.28 -22.06
CA LYS A 244 21.11 6.16 -21.14
C LYS A 244 19.67 5.69 -21.04
N HIS A 245 19.22 5.43 -19.82
CA HIS A 245 17.85 5.04 -19.51
C HIS A 245 17.22 6.08 -18.60
N ILE A 246 15.90 6.27 -18.73
CA ILE A 246 15.13 7.18 -17.89
C ILE A 246 14.25 6.35 -16.98
N LEU A 247 14.49 6.47 -15.67
CA LEU A 247 13.62 5.94 -14.63
C LEU A 247 12.62 7.03 -14.26
N ASN A 248 11.36 6.77 -14.56
CA ASN A 248 10.23 7.55 -14.07
C ASN A 248 9.86 7.01 -12.69
N PRO A 249 10.00 7.83 -11.62
CA PRO A 249 9.62 7.39 -10.28
C PRO A 249 8.10 7.22 -10.14
N PRO A 250 7.63 6.72 -8.98
CA PRO A 250 6.20 6.57 -8.73
C PRO A 250 5.44 7.89 -8.82
N ARG A 251 4.16 7.81 -9.20
CA ARG A 251 3.26 8.96 -9.30
C ARG A 251 1.99 8.70 -8.52
N LEU A 252 1.57 9.66 -7.72
CA LEU A 252 0.29 9.65 -7.01
C LEU A 252 -0.65 10.68 -7.61
N THR A 253 -1.82 10.23 -8.04
CA THR A 253 -2.96 11.12 -8.32
C THR A 253 -4.03 10.91 -7.27
N ALA A 254 -4.49 11.97 -6.63
CA ALA A 254 -5.55 11.90 -5.61
C ALA A 254 -6.31 13.23 -5.52
N THR A 255 -7.31 13.26 -4.66
CA THR A 255 -8.02 14.46 -4.25
C THR A 255 -7.92 14.61 -2.75
N VAL A 256 -7.40 15.76 -2.29
CA VAL A 256 -7.29 16.07 -0.86
C VAL A 256 -8.48 16.95 -0.46
N VAL A 257 -9.32 16.43 0.43
CA VAL A 257 -10.37 17.19 1.09
C VAL A 257 -9.81 17.78 2.38
N SER A 258 -9.75 19.10 2.46
CA SER A 258 -9.28 19.81 3.65
C SER A 258 -10.30 20.84 4.13
N ILE A 259 -10.17 21.25 5.39
CA ILE A 259 -10.96 22.34 5.97
C ILE A 259 -9.99 23.46 6.31
N SER A 260 -10.23 24.65 5.76
CA SER A 260 -9.44 25.83 6.09
C SER A 260 -9.60 26.16 7.57
N ARG A 261 -8.49 26.16 8.32
CA ARG A 261 -8.52 26.54 9.74
C ARG A 261 -8.92 28.00 9.95
N ALA A 262 -8.61 28.88 8.99
CA ALA A 262 -8.88 30.31 9.07
C ALA A 262 -10.36 30.65 8.80
N THR A 263 -10.99 29.95 7.85
CA THR A 263 -12.34 30.29 7.37
C THR A 263 -13.39 29.23 7.65
N GLY A 264 -13.00 28.04 8.12
CA GLY A 264 -13.87 26.86 8.24
C GLY A 264 -14.34 26.30 6.89
N ALA A 265 -13.90 26.87 5.77
CA ALA A 265 -14.38 26.48 4.45
C ALA A 265 -13.77 25.15 4.01
N ARG A 266 -14.60 24.26 3.46
CA ARG A 266 -14.17 22.98 2.89
C ARG A 266 -13.54 23.23 1.52
N ARG A 267 -12.39 22.61 1.27
CA ARG A 267 -11.61 22.71 0.03
C ARG A 267 -11.36 21.34 -0.56
N ILE A 268 -11.36 21.25 -1.88
CA ILE A 268 -11.07 20.04 -2.64
C ILE A 268 -9.89 20.34 -3.56
N VAL A 269 -8.72 19.82 -3.22
CA VAL A 269 -7.49 20.07 -3.97
C VAL A 269 -7.11 18.81 -4.74
N PRO A 270 -7.18 18.80 -6.08
CA PRO A 270 -6.60 17.72 -6.86
C PRO A 270 -5.07 17.76 -6.71
N VAL A 271 -4.46 16.59 -6.51
CA VAL A 271 -3.00 16.46 -6.39
C VAL A 271 -2.49 15.44 -7.39
N ASN A 272 -1.37 15.76 -8.04
CA ASN A 272 -0.64 14.90 -8.96
C ASN A 272 0.85 14.99 -8.63
N VAL A 273 1.29 14.17 -7.68
CA VAL A 273 2.62 14.25 -7.07
C VAL A 273 3.53 13.20 -7.68
N HIS A 274 4.75 13.58 -8.00
CA HIS A 274 5.84 12.69 -8.40
C HIS A 274 7.17 13.42 -8.23
N SER A 275 8.27 12.68 -8.03
CA SER A 275 9.60 13.26 -8.17
C SER A 275 9.99 13.41 -9.66
N GLY A 276 11.09 14.09 -9.92
CA GLY A 276 11.63 14.25 -11.27
C GLY A 276 12.20 12.93 -11.82
N PRO A 277 12.23 12.75 -13.16
CA PRO A 277 12.84 11.57 -13.78
C PRO A 277 14.32 11.44 -13.42
N ILE A 278 14.77 10.22 -13.14
CA ILE A 278 16.16 9.91 -12.80
C ILE A 278 16.84 9.31 -14.03
N THR A 279 17.97 9.89 -14.45
CA THR A 279 18.76 9.34 -15.57
C THR A 279 19.72 8.28 -15.06
N LEU A 280 19.62 7.06 -15.59
CA LEU A 280 20.59 5.99 -15.39
C LEU A 280 21.55 5.92 -16.57
N ASN A 281 22.85 5.80 -16.28
CA ASN A 281 23.89 5.61 -17.27
C ASN A 281 24.43 4.18 -17.17
N VAL A 282 24.10 3.35 -18.15
CA VAL A 282 24.50 1.95 -18.18
C VAL A 282 25.71 1.81 -19.10
N LYS A 283 26.87 1.51 -18.50
CA LYS A 283 28.14 1.32 -19.21
C LYS A 283 28.11 0.03 -20.02
N GLU A 284 28.85 -0.02 -21.11
CA GLU A 284 29.01 -1.26 -21.86
C GLU A 284 29.81 -2.30 -21.07
N LYS A 285 29.56 -3.58 -21.37
CA LYS A 285 30.43 -4.66 -20.93
C LYS A 285 31.83 -4.44 -21.56
N PRO A 286 32.91 -4.32 -20.77
CA PRO A 286 34.25 -4.14 -21.29
C PRO A 286 34.65 -5.28 -22.23
N ALA A 287 35.19 -4.94 -23.41
CA ALA A 287 35.62 -5.93 -24.39
C ALA A 287 36.76 -6.83 -23.90
N SER A 288 37.55 -6.36 -22.92
CA SER A 288 38.65 -7.12 -22.29
C SER A 288 38.18 -8.20 -21.32
N TYR A 289 36.91 -8.21 -20.91
CA TYR A 289 36.42 -9.17 -19.93
C TYR A 289 35.96 -10.47 -20.58
N HIS A 290 36.57 -11.58 -20.17
CA HIS A 290 36.25 -12.92 -20.61
C HIS A 290 35.64 -13.74 -19.46
N GLY A 291 34.67 -14.61 -19.77
CA GLY A 291 33.96 -15.43 -18.80
C GLY A 291 32.52 -14.97 -18.53
N VAL A 292 31.91 -15.54 -17.49
CA VAL A 292 30.53 -15.22 -17.08
C VAL A 292 30.45 -13.76 -16.66
N TRP A 293 29.51 -13.03 -17.25
CA TRP A 293 29.31 -11.62 -16.95
C TRP A 293 28.57 -11.46 -15.63
N LEU A 294 29.28 -10.99 -14.60
CA LEU A 294 28.78 -10.83 -13.24
C LEU A 294 29.26 -9.49 -12.66
N PRO A 295 28.64 -8.36 -13.03
CA PRO A 295 28.97 -7.06 -12.49
C PRO A 295 28.36 -6.86 -11.10
N THR A 296 29.19 -6.56 -10.11
CA THR A 296 28.74 -6.29 -8.72
C THR A 296 29.74 -5.39 -8.02
N GLN A 297 29.36 -4.79 -6.89
CA GLN A 297 30.29 -4.02 -6.04
C GLN A 297 31.05 -4.91 -5.07
N SER A 298 30.52 -6.08 -4.75
CA SER A 298 31.10 -6.99 -3.76
C SER A 298 30.66 -8.41 -4.04
N LEU A 299 31.65 -9.29 -4.20
CA LEU A 299 31.45 -10.73 -4.32
C LEU A 299 32.40 -11.45 -3.37
N LYS A 300 31.84 -12.30 -2.51
CA LYS A 300 32.60 -13.11 -1.57
C LYS A 300 32.24 -14.57 -1.77
N LEU A 301 33.27 -15.40 -1.91
CA LEU A 301 33.12 -16.85 -1.90
C LEU A 301 33.63 -17.38 -0.56
N GLN A 302 32.69 -17.82 0.27
CA GLN A 302 32.98 -18.41 1.57
C GLN A 302 32.89 -19.92 1.47
N GLN A 303 33.65 -20.61 2.33
CA GLN A 303 33.60 -22.07 2.44
C GLN A 303 33.53 -22.51 3.89
N GLY A 304 32.79 -23.60 4.13
CA GLY A 304 32.70 -24.31 5.39
C GLY A 304 32.72 -25.81 5.15
N TRP A 305 33.08 -26.56 6.19
CA TRP A 305 33.26 -28.00 6.11
C TRP A 305 32.59 -28.67 7.30
N GLN A 306 31.91 -29.78 7.06
CA GLN A 306 31.28 -30.60 8.09
C GLN A 306 31.77 -32.04 8.01
N ASP A 307 31.95 -32.67 9.16
CA ASP A 307 32.25 -34.10 9.27
C ASP A 307 31.00 -34.97 8.99
N SER A 308 31.14 -36.28 9.18
CA SER A 308 30.03 -37.24 8.98
C SER A 308 28.88 -37.08 9.98
N GLU A 309 29.11 -36.42 11.11
CA GLU A 309 28.12 -36.16 12.16
C GLU A 309 27.43 -34.79 11.99
N GLY A 310 27.93 -33.97 11.04
CA GLY A 310 27.41 -32.64 10.77
C GLY A 310 28.09 -31.53 11.60
N ASN A 311 29.13 -31.85 12.36
CA ASN A 311 29.87 -30.85 13.12
C ASN A 311 30.80 -30.05 12.20
N MET A 312 30.95 -28.77 12.46
CA MET A 312 31.84 -27.91 11.70
C MET A 312 33.32 -28.26 11.97
N VAL A 313 34.09 -28.42 10.90
CA VAL A 313 35.51 -28.76 10.95
C VAL A 313 36.35 -27.48 10.83
N ASP A 314 37.35 -27.32 11.70
CA ASP A 314 38.33 -26.25 11.53
C ASP A 314 39.25 -26.54 10.34
N THR A 315 39.41 -25.56 9.47
CA THR A 315 40.21 -25.65 8.24
C THR A 315 41.33 -24.62 8.19
N SER A 316 41.61 -23.96 9.32
CA SER A 316 42.68 -22.96 9.47
C SER A 316 44.07 -23.46 9.05
N THR A 317 44.32 -24.76 9.21
CA THR A 317 45.59 -25.43 8.89
C THR A 317 45.77 -25.79 7.41
N GLY A 318 44.73 -25.63 6.58
CA GLY A 318 44.79 -26.03 5.17
C GLY A 318 44.57 -27.53 4.92
N SER A 319 44.27 -28.31 5.96
CA SER A 319 44.00 -29.74 5.88
C SER A 319 42.83 -30.18 6.76
N ILE A 320 42.17 -31.27 6.38
CA ILE A 320 41.10 -31.91 7.13
C ILE A 320 41.47 -33.37 7.33
N ASP A 321 41.42 -33.86 8.56
CA ASP A 321 41.58 -35.28 8.85
C ASP A 321 40.28 -36.02 8.52
N ALA A 322 40.42 -37.09 7.75
CA ALA A 322 39.30 -37.85 7.21
C ALA A 322 39.59 -39.35 7.30
N LYS A 323 38.53 -40.17 7.19
CA LYS A 323 38.66 -41.62 7.06
C LYS A 323 38.14 -42.07 5.71
N VAL A 324 38.76 -43.11 5.16
CA VAL A 324 38.29 -43.74 3.92
C VAL A 324 36.86 -44.24 4.13
N GLY A 325 35.96 -43.91 3.20
CA GLY A 325 34.55 -44.31 3.27
C GLY A 325 33.69 -43.46 4.22
N GLN A 326 34.25 -42.48 4.93
CA GLN A 326 33.47 -41.52 5.71
C GLN A 326 33.23 -40.23 4.91
N PRO A 327 31.97 -39.75 4.81
CA PRO A 327 31.67 -38.55 4.05
C PRO A 327 32.12 -37.28 4.77
N ILE A 328 32.64 -36.32 4.00
CA ILE A 328 32.88 -34.95 4.43
C ILE A 328 32.04 -34.04 3.56
N THR A 329 31.33 -33.10 4.17
CA THR A 329 30.48 -32.16 3.44
C THR A 329 31.22 -30.84 3.26
N ARG A 330 31.36 -30.40 2.01
CA ARG A 330 31.78 -29.04 1.65
C ARG A 330 30.56 -28.15 1.46
N ILE A 331 30.54 -26.99 2.08
CA ILE A 331 29.52 -25.96 1.91
C ILE A 331 30.21 -24.73 1.32
N LEU A 332 29.80 -24.31 0.12
CA LEU A 332 30.24 -23.08 -0.53
C LEU A 332 29.11 -22.07 -0.49
N ALA A 333 29.39 -20.85 -0.06
CA ALA A 333 28.44 -19.74 -0.06
C ALA A 333 28.99 -18.58 -0.87
N LEU A 334 28.36 -18.32 -2.03
CA LEU A 334 28.65 -17.16 -2.86
C LEU A 334 27.70 -16.03 -2.45
N VAL A 335 28.24 -14.97 -1.86
CA VAL A 335 27.50 -13.78 -1.45
C VAL A 335 27.79 -12.65 -2.43
N VAL A 336 26.75 -12.14 -3.09
CA VAL A 336 26.84 -11.17 -4.18
C VAL A 336 25.91 -9.99 -3.90
N LYS A 337 26.45 -8.77 -3.95
CA LYS A 337 25.66 -7.54 -3.77
C LYS A 337 25.03 -7.10 -5.10
N ASP A 338 23.80 -6.59 -5.08
CA ASP A 338 23.15 -5.93 -6.22
C ASP A 338 23.06 -6.78 -7.51
N VAL A 339 22.83 -8.09 -7.40
CA VAL A 339 22.69 -9.02 -8.54
C VAL A 339 21.56 -10.03 -8.26
N SER A 340 20.75 -10.38 -9.27
CA SER A 340 19.71 -11.41 -9.14
C SER A 340 20.29 -12.80 -8.98
N ALA A 341 19.58 -13.67 -8.25
CA ALA A 341 19.89 -15.11 -8.19
C ALA A 341 19.98 -15.75 -9.58
N GLU A 342 19.16 -15.31 -10.53
CA GLU A 342 19.11 -15.79 -11.92
C GLU A 342 20.37 -15.44 -12.72
N SER A 343 21.13 -14.43 -12.30
CA SER A 343 22.37 -14.02 -12.97
C SER A 343 23.60 -14.77 -12.44
N LEU A 344 23.45 -15.56 -11.37
CA LEU A 344 24.56 -16.28 -10.77
C LEU A 344 25.02 -17.47 -11.64
N PRO A 345 26.34 -17.73 -11.71
CA PRO A 345 26.88 -18.82 -12.52
C PRO A 345 26.60 -20.20 -11.89
N ASP A 346 26.54 -21.22 -12.75
CA ASP A 346 26.66 -22.62 -12.32
C ASP A 346 28.14 -22.93 -12.02
N ILE A 347 28.47 -23.19 -10.76
CA ILE A 347 29.85 -23.46 -10.31
C ILE A 347 30.13 -24.96 -10.39
N LYS A 348 30.92 -25.36 -11.39
CA LYS A 348 31.38 -26.75 -11.56
C LYS A 348 32.81 -26.90 -11.02
N ILE A 349 33.06 -27.97 -10.29
CA ILE A 349 34.33 -28.20 -9.61
C ILE A 349 34.85 -29.59 -9.99
N ASP A 350 36.05 -29.64 -10.57
CA ASP A 350 36.67 -30.88 -11.01
C ASP A 350 37.49 -31.51 -9.87
N TYR A 351 36.93 -32.56 -9.26
CA TYR A 351 37.59 -33.30 -8.18
C TYR A 351 38.46 -34.46 -8.70
N PRO A 352 39.52 -34.85 -7.98
CA PRO A 352 40.34 -36.01 -8.35
C PRO A 352 39.56 -37.33 -8.23
N LYS A 353 39.95 -38.34 -9.01
CA LYS A 353 39.29 -39.66 -9.03
C LYS A 353 39.32 -40.40 -7.67
N SER A 354 40.24 -40.01 -6.79
CA SER A 354 40.41 -40.52 -5.42
C SER A 354 39.24 -40.18 -4.48
N VAL A 355 38.33 -39.29 -4.88
CA VAL A 355 37.07 -39.01 -4.18
C VAL A 355 35.86 -39.35 -5.05
N ARG A 356 34.71 -39.59 -4.42
CA ARG A 356 33.40 -39.52 -5.08
C ARG A 356 32.68 -38.30 -4.53
N VAL A 357 32.07 -37.51 -5.41
CA VAL A 357 31.35 -36.29 -5.02
C VAL A 357 29.89 -36.42 -5.41
N TYR A 358 29.02 -36.02 -4.50
CA TYR A 358 27.59 -35.89 -4.72
C TYR A 358 27.18 -34.44 -4.51
N ASP A 359 26.69 -33.80 -5.58
CA ASP A 359 26.28 -32.40 -5.56
C ASP A 359 24.80 -32.27 -5.20
N GLU A 360 24.49 -31.41 -4.25
CA GLU A 360 23.12 -30.93 -4.04
C GLU A 360 22.82 -29.75 -4.96
N LYS A 361 21.54 -29.57 -5.33
CA LYS A 361 21.12 -28.40 -6.11
C LYS A 361 21.43 -27.10 -5.34
N PRO A 362 21.92 -26.05 -6.01
CA PRO A 362 22.14 -24.76 -5.37
C PRO A 362 20.87 -24.23 -4.71
N LYS A 363 21.02 -23.66 -3.51
CA LYS A 363 19.94 -22.96 -2.80
C LYS A 363 20.19 -21.46 -2.86
N PHE A 364 19.16 -20.69 -3.19
CA PHE A 364 19.22 -19.24 -3.28
C PHE A 364 18.47 -18.60 -2.12
N GLY A 365 18.98 -17.47 -1.64
CA GLY A 365 18.35 -16.67 -0.59
C GLY A 365 18.98 -15.29 -0.51
N GLN A 366 18.70 -14.59 0.58
CA GLN A 366 19.32 -13.31 0.89
C GLN A 366 19.91 -13.33 2.30
N ASP A 367 21.00 -12.59 2.51
CA ASP A 367 21.55 -12.35 3.84
C ASP A 367 20.78 -11.23 4.57
N LYS A 368 21.17 -10.95 5.83
CA LYS A 368 20.57 -9.87 6.64
C LYS A 368 20.75 -8.47 6.04
N SER A 369 21.69 -8.30 5.12
CA SER A 369 21.97 -7.05 4.42
C SER A 369 21.26 -6.97 3.07
N GLY A 370 20.43 -7.97 2.72
CA GLY A 370 19.72 -8.04 1.44
C GLY A 370 20.58 -8.48 0.26
N ASN A 371 21.82 -8.92 0.49
CA ASN A 371 22.68 -9.44 -0.57
C ASN A 371 22.20 -10.81 -1.01
N THR A 372 22.29 -11.12 -2.30
CA THR A 372 21.94 -12.43 -2.85
C THR A 372 22.97 -13.46 -2.42
N VAL A 373 22.50 -14.60 -1.90
CA VAL A 373 23.35 -15.71 -1.46
C VAL A 373 23.00 -16.96 -2.26
N MET A 374 24.00 -17.59 -2.86
CA MET A 374 23.92 -18.93 -3.43
C MET A 374 24.73 -19.91 -2.58
N THR A 375 24.07 -20.94 -2.06
CA THR A 375 24.70 -21.99 -1.26
C THR A 375 24.76 -23.29 -2.06
N ILE A 376 25.96 -23.83 -2.22
CA ILE A 376 26.23 -25.11 -2.88
C ILE A 376 26.76 -26.07 -1.81
N LYS A 377 26.17 -27.26 -1.74
CA LYS A 377 26.58 -28.30 -0.79
C LYS A 377 27.02 -29.54 -1.56
N GLN A 378 28.21 -30.04 -1.24
CA GLN A 378 28.82 -31.20 -1.90
C GLN A 378 29.25 -32.21 -0.85
N VAL A 379 28.79 -33.46 -0.97
CA VAL A 379 29.23 -34.55 -0.10
C VAL A 379 30.37 -35.28 -0.78
N ILE A 380 31.55 -35.24 -0.16
CA ILE A 380 32.81 -35.78 -0.67
C ILE A 380 33.15 -37.04 0.10
N LEU A 381 33.33 -38.15 -0.61
CA LEU A 381 33.64 -39.45 -0.05
C LEU A 381 35.05 -39.89 -0.51
N PRO A 382 36.05 -39.93 0.38
CA PRO A 382 37.37 -40.45 0.08
C PRO A 382 37.36 -41.95 -0.19
N LYS A 383 38.04 -42.40 -1.24
CA LYS A 383 38.11 -43.82 -1.65
C LYS A 383 39.43 -44.50 -1.31
N GLN A 384 40.48 -43.73 -1.04
CA GLN A 384 41.83 -44.24 -0.85
C GLN A 384 42.48 -43.51 0.33
N PRO A 385 43.33 -44.19 1.12
CA PRO A 385 44.09 -43.55 2.19
C PRO A 385 45.23 -42.68 1.61
N GLY A 386 45.76 -41.79 2.44
CA GLY A 386 46.83 -40.86 2.10
C GLY A 386 46.38 -39.42 1.91
N ARG A 387 47.24 -38.62 1.28
CA ARG A 387 47.04 -37.18 1.11
C ARG A 387 46.29 -36.88 -0.19
N ILE A 388 45.04 -36.41 -0.09
CA ILE A 388 44.22 -36.07 -1.25
C ILE A 388 44.08 -34.55 -1.37
N ALA A 389 44.55 -33.96 -2.46
CA ALA A 389 44.38 -32.54 -2.74
C ALA A 389 42.98 -32.26 -3.32
N LEU A 390 42.23 -31.36 -2.69
CA LEU A 390 40.96 -30.85 -3.19
C LEU A 390 41.18 -29.50 -3.90
N PRO A 391 40.53 -29.27 -5.05
CA PRO A 391 40.74 -28.07 -5.85
C PRO A 391 40.26 -26.80 -5.14
N SER A 392 40.94 -25.68 -5.43
CA SER A 392 40.38 -24.35 -5.19
C SER A 392 39.21 -24.07 -6.12
N VAL A 393 38.36 -23.14 -5.71
CA VAL A 393 37.20 -22.70 -6.49
C VAL A 393 37.36 -21.21 -6.74
N ASN A 394 37.38 -20.85 -8.02
CA ASN A 394 37.58 -19.49 -8.48
C ASN A 394 36.34 -19.02 -9.22
N VAL A 395 35.80 -17.86 -8.84
CA VAL A 395 34.68 -17.22 -9.51
C VAL A 395 35.17 -15.87 -10.04
N PRO A 396 35.46 -15.75 -11.35
CA PRO A 396 35.79 -14.47 -11.95
C PRO A 396 34.54 -13.58 -11.99
N TRP A 397 34.70 -12.30 -11.70
CA TRP A 397 33.62 -11.32 -11.68
C TRP A 397 34.13 -9.94 -12.05
N TRP A 398 33.21 -9.05 -12.40
CA TRP A 398 33.53 -7.65 -12.71
C TRP A 398 33.22 -6.77 -11.51
N ASN A 399 34.24 -6.17 -10.92
CA ASN A 399 34.04 -5.19 -9.87
C ASN A 399 33.59 -3.87 -10.47
N SER A 400 32.30 -3.58 -10.32
CA SER A 400 31.65 -2.34 -10.80
C SER A 400 32.18 -1.08 -10.11
N GLN A 401 32.67 -1.19 -8.87
CA GLN A 401 33.20 -0.07 -8.09
C GLN A 401 34.59 0.33 -8.57
N THR A 402 35.48 -0.64 -8.77
CA THR A 402 36.86 -0.40 -9.26
C THR A 402 36.95 -0.41 -10.78
N SER A 403 35.90 -0.87 -11.48
CA SER A 403 35.86 -1.11 -12.92
C SER A 403 37.00 -2.01 -13.40
N GLN A 404 37.23 -3.12 -12.69
CA GLN A 404 38.25 -4.11 -12.99
C GLN A 404 37.73 -5.54 -12.87
N ALA A 405 38.39 -6.47 -13.57
CA ALA A 405 38.13 -7.90 -13.42
C ALA A 405 38.80 -8.40 -12.13
N GLU A 406 38.04 -9.07 -11.28
CA GLU A 406 38.51 -9.66 -10.03
C GLU A 406 38.10 -11.14 -9.97
N THR A 407 38.64 -11.87 -9.00
CA THR A 407 38.30 -13.29 -8.80
C THR A 407 38.13 -13.53 -7.31
N ALA A 408 36.97 -14.06 -6.93
CA ALA A 408 36.80 -14.59 -5.58
C ALA A 408 37.25 -16.03 -5.53
N GLU A 409 38.03 -16.35 -4.51
CA GLU A 409 38.65 -17.66 -4.34
C GLU A 409 38.21 -18.29 -3.02
N ALA A 410 37.76 -19.54 -3.09
CA ALA A 410 37.77 -20.47 -1.97
C ALA A 410 38.95 -21.43 -2.15
N LYS A 411 39.95 -21.29 -1.29
CA LYS A 411 41.20 -22.06 -1.36
C LYS A 411 40.92 -23.57 -1.30
N GLY A 412 41.70 -24.32 -2.08
CA GLY A 412 41.73 -25.78 -1.99
C GLY A 412 42.28 -26.24 -0.65
N LEU A 413 41.93 -27.46 -0.25
CA LEU A 413 42.38 -28.06 1.01
C LEU A 413 42.92 -29.46 0.77
N THR A 414 43.70 -29.96 1.72
CA THR A 414 44.16 -31.35 1.71
C THR A 414 43.30 -32.22 2.62
N LEU A 415 42.81 -33.37 2.16
CA LEU A 415 42.30 -34.41 3.05
C LEU A 415 43.44 -35.34 3.46
N ASN A 416 43.68 -35.47 4.76
CA ASN A 416 44.58 -36.47 5.34
C ASN A 416 43.74 -37.70 5.67
N THR A 417 43.74 -38.68 4.77
CA THR A 417 42.82 -39.81 4.85
C THR A 417 43.50 -41.02 5.48
N THR A 418 42.99 -41.47 6.62
CA THR A 418 43.44 -42.70 7.29
C THR A 418 42.51 -43.86 6.98
N VAL A 419 43.01 -45.08 7.11
CA VAL A 419 42.19 -46.29 7.01
C VAL A 419 41.31 -46.36 8.27
N ASP A 420 40.02 -46.57 8.10
CA ASP A 420 39.14 -46.87 9.23
C ASP A 420 39.50 -48.26 9.79
N GLU A 421 39.81 -48.38 11.09
CA GLU A 421 40.19 -49.64 11.75
C GLU A 421 39.10 -50.73 11.65
N ASN A 422 37.86 -50.36 11.29
CA ASN A 422 36.74 -51.28 11.05
C ASN A 422 36.47 -51.60 9.57
N ALA A 423 37.34 -51.16 8.64
CA ALA A 423 37.23 -51.56 7.24
C ALA A 423 37.76 -53.01 7.05
N PRO A 424 37.03 -53.92 6.39
CA PRO A 424 37.57 -55.24 6.07
C PRO A 424 38.84 -55.07 5.23
N VAL A 425 39.95 -55.57 5.78
CA VAL A 425 41.26 -55.58 5.13
C VAL A 425 41.14 -56.38 3.84
N GLN A 426 41.06 -55.70 2.69
CA GLN A 426 41.29 -56.37 1.43
C GLN A 426 42.79 -56.65 1.36
N SER A 427 43.16 -57.87 1.77
CA SER A 427 44.52 -58.39 1.64
C SER A 427 45.02 -58.16 0.22
N ALA A 428 46.12 -57.43 0.11
CA ALA A 428 46.93 -57.43 -1.09
C ALA A 428 47.40 -58.86 -1.32
N ALA A 429 46.92 -59.49 -2.40
CA ALA A 429 47.44 -60.76 -2.87
C ALA A 429 48.92 -60.56 -3.26
N PRO A 430 49.83 -61.47 -2.88
CA PRO A 430 51.24 -61.34 -3.23
C PRO A 430 51.43 -61.54 -4.73
N ALA A 431 52.23 -60.66 -5.33
CA ALA A 431 52.70 -60.79 -6.70
C ALA A 431 53.62 -62.00 -6.80
N ILE A 432 53.18 -63.04 -7.51
CA ILE A 432 54.06 -64.08 -8.03
C ILE A 432 54.68 -63.56 -9.33
N LYS A 433 56.00 -63.41 -9.33
CA LYS A 433 56.80 -63.27 -10.54
C LYS A 433 56.78 -64.61 -11.28
N LEU A 434 56.49 -64.59 -12.57
CA LEU A 434 56.93 -65.63 -13.49
C LEU A 434 57.52 -64.98 -14.74
N ASP A 435 58.82 -65.17 -14.88
CA ASP A 435 59.59 -64.93 -16.09
C ASP A 435 59.52 -66.20 -16.94
N ASN A 436 59.08 -66.07 -18.21
CA ASN A 436 59.73 -66.66 -19.38
C ASN A 436 58.84 -66.58 -20.63
N LYS A 437 59.35 -65.80 -21.59
CA LYS A 437 59.64 -66.13 -23.00
C LYS A 437 58.64 -66.88 -23.90
N ASP A 438 58.50 -66.20 -25.04
CA ASP A 438 58.45 -66.70 -26.42
C ASP A 438 57.19 -67.40 -26.94
N GLY A 439 56.63 -66.77 -27.99
CA GLY A 439 56.38 -67.47 -29.24
C GLY A 439 54.92 -67.58 -29.67
N ASN A 440 54.53 -66.70 -30.60
CA ASN A 440 53.58 -66.90 -31.69
C ASN A 440 52.39 -67.86 -31.50
N SER A 441 51.17 -67.33 -31.70
CA SER A 441 50.42 -67.61 -32.95
C SER A 441 49.19 -66.73 -33.11
N ALA A 442 49.03 -66.26 -34.34
CA ALA A 442 47.91 -65.52 -34.90
C ALA A 442 46.66 -66.43 -34.98
N VAL A 443 45.46 -65.91 -34.72
CA VAL A 443 44.47 -65.47 -35.74
C VAL A 443 43.90 -66.62 -36.57
N ASN A 444 42.59 -66.90 -36.41
CA ASN A 444 41.53 -66.85 -37.44
C ASN A 444 40.31 -67.74 -37.07
N THR A 445 39.12 -67.13 -36.91
CA THR A 445 37.93 -67.12 -37.82
C THR A 445 37.18 -68.47 -37.77
N THR A 446 35.87 -68.63 -37.75
CA THR A 446 34.64 -67.86 -38.06
C THR A 446 33.52 -68.81 -37.52
N GLN A 447 32.28 -68.46 -37.17
CA GLN A 447 31.28 -67.82 -38.00
C GLN A 447 29.98 -67.67 -37.19
N SER A 448 29.28 -66.59 -37.50
CA SER A 448 28.04 -66.08 -36.95
C SER A 448 26.81 -66.96 -37.19
N ALA A 449 25.89 -67.03 -36.20
CA ALA A 449 24.47 -66.69 -36.35
C ALA A 449 23.70 -66.87 -35.02
N ALA A 450 23.33 -65.78 -34.36
CA ALA A 450 22.04 -65.62 -33.68
C ALA A 450 21.85 -64.17 -33.20
N SER A 451 20.75 -63.59 -33.67
CA SER A 451 20.24 -62.25 -33.44
C SER A 451 19.88 -62.01 -31.96
N ASN A 452 20.33 -60.90 -31.38
CA ASN A 452 19.75 -60.34 -30.16
C ASN A 452 19.07 -59.01 -30.50
N THR A 453 17.77 -59.08 -30.76
CA THR A 453 16.88 -57.93 -30.75
C THR A 453 16.37 -57.73 -29.33
N ALA A 454 16.32 -56.47 -28.92
CA ALA A 454 15.89 -55.98 -27.63
C ALA A 454 14.54 -56.54 -27.17
N THR A 455 14.45 -56.90 -25.88
CA THR A 455 13.21 -56.79 -25.10
C THR A 455 13.54 -56.34 -23.69
N SER A 456 12.98 -55.19 -23.35
CA SER A 456 12.91 -54.63 -22.00
C SER A 456 12.20 -55.59 -21.05
N ASN A 457 12.91 -56.10 -20.05
CA ASN A 457 12.27 -56.71 -18.89
C ASN A 457 12.20 -55.67 -17.77
N ALA A 458 11.13 -54.88 -17.80
CA ALA A 458 10.63 -54.21 -16.61
C ALA A 458 10.24 -55.28 -15.59
N PRO A 459 10.57 -55.14 -14.30
CA PRO A 459 10.03 -56.03 -13.29
C PRO A 459 8.52 -55.77 -13.19
N SER A 460 7.73 -56.72 -13.70
CA SER A 460 6.31 -56.81 -13.44
C SER A 460 6.11 -57.10 -11.95
N ILE A 461 5.75 -56.08 -11.17
CA ILE A 461 5.25 -56.25 -9.81
C ILE A 461 3.90 -56.96 -9.91
N GLN A 462 3.94 -58.28 -9.76
CA GLN A 462 2.77 -59.10 -9.52
C GLN A 462 2.39 -59.00 -8.04
N ALA A 463 1.08 -58.97 -7.79
CA ALA A 463 0.38 -58.79 -6.52
C ALA A 463 0.35 -57.35 -5.98
N ALA A 464 -0.60 -56.56 -6.48
CA ALA A 464 -1.08 -55.40 -5.76
C ALA A 464 -1.69 -55.87 -4.43
N GLY A 465 -0.92 -55.74 -3.34
CA GLY A 465 -1.31 -56.12 -2.00
C GLY A 465 -2.43 -55.24 -1.42
N PHE A 466 -2.36 -54.90 -0.14
CA PHE A 466 -3.43 -54.14 0.54
C PHE A 466 -3.57 -52.68 0.05
N TRP A 467 -2.56 -52.14 -0.62
CA TRP A 467 -2.49 -50.74 -1.06
C TRP A 467 -3.62 -50.25 -1.98
N PRO A 468 -4.02 -50.96 -3.06
CA PRO A 468 -5.19 -50.57 -3.87
C PRO A 468 -6.48 -50.41 -3.03
N TYR A 469 -6.71 -51.29 -2.06
CA TYR A 469 -7.88 -51.21 -1.18
C TYR A 469 -7.80 -50.00 -0.23
N LEU A 470 -6.61 -49.70 0.28
CA LEU A 470 -6.38 -48.52 1.11
C LEU A 470 -6.59 -47.22 0.29
N THR A 471 -6.10 -47.17 -0.95
CA THR A 471 -6.33 -46.01 -1.83
C THR A 471 -7.80 -45.87 -2.23
N ALA A 472 -8.52 -46.99 -2.43
CA ALA A 472 -9.95 -46.97 -2.70
C ALA A 472 -10.76 -46.49 -1.49
N LEU A 473 -10.38 -46.87 -0.28
CA LEU A 473 -10.98 -46.38 0.96
C LEU A 473 -10.80 -44.87 1.10
N PHE A 474 -9.59 -44.35 0.89
CA PHE A 474 -9.31 -42.92 0.96
C PHE A 474 -10.03 -42.13 -0.13
N ALA A 475 -10.10 -42.66 -1.36
CA ALA A 475 -10.86 -42.05 -2.44
C ALA A 475 -12.37 -42.00 -2.13
N PHE A 476 -12.91 -43.07 -1.52
CA PHE A 476 -14.31 -43.11 -1.09
C PHE A 476 -14.60 -42.13 0.05
N LEU A 477 -13.70 -42.03 1.05
CA LEU A 477 -13.78 -41.04 2.12
C LEU A 477 -13.73 -39.61 1.58
N TRP A 478 -12.88 -39.34 0.58
CA TRP A 478 -12.80 -38.05 -0.10
C TRP A 478 -14.07 -37.73 -0.90
N ALA A 479 -14.65 -38.71 -1.59
CA ALA A 479 -15.91 -38.53 -2.30
C ALA A 479 -17.07 -38.27 -1.33
N LEU A 480 -17.08 -38.97 -0.18
CA LEU A 480 -18.09 -38.82 0.87
C LEU A 480 -18.01 -37.42 1.52
N THR A 481 -16.81 -36.92 1.83
CA THR A 481 -16.63 -35.57 2.38
C THR A 481 -17.03 -34.49 1.38
N LEU A 482 -16.73 -34.67 0.09
CA LEU A 482 -17.19 -33.76 -0.97
C LEU A 482 -18.73 -33.76 -1.09
N LEU A 483 -19.36 -34.93 -1.03
CA LEU A 483 -20.82 -35.07 -1.05
C LEU A 483 -21.47 -34.41 0.18
N LEU A 484 -20.88 -34.56 1.36
CA LEU A 484 -21.35 -33.91 2.58
C LEU A 484 -21.22 -32.39 2.49
N LEU A 485 -20.12 -31.86 1.95
CA LEU A 485 -19.92 -30.42 1.74
C LEU A 485 -20.91 -29.83 0.73
N ILE A 486 -21.22 -30.55 -0.35
CA ILE A 486 -22.21 -30.12 -1.34
C ILE A 486 -23.62 -30.13 -0.72
N LYS A 487 -23.97 -31.15 0.08
CA LYS A 487 -25.26 -31.19 0.80
C LYS A 487 -25.37 -30.14 1.91
N GLN A 488 -24.24 -29.74 2.53
CA GLN A 488 -24.19 -28.62 3.48
C GLN A 488 -24.40 -27.28 2.76
N LYS A 489 -23.82 -27.08 1.59
CA LYS A 489 -24.04 -25.86 0.78
C LYS A 489 -25.42 -25.80 0.11
N GLN A 490 -26.09 -26.94 -0.07
CA GLN A 490 -27.46 -27.01 -0.60
C GLN A 490 -28.55 -26.98 0.48
N SER A 491 -28.18 -26.97 1.76
CA SER A 491 -29.11 -26.76 2.87
C SER A 491 -29.41 -25.26 3.02
N LYS A 492 -30.41 -24.80 2.26
CA LYS A 492 -31.19 -23.58 2.45
C LYS A 492 -30.40 -22.27 2.63
N VAL A 493 -30.16 -21.60 1.51
CA VAL A 493 -30.28 -20.14 1.45
C VAL A 493 -31.75 -19.81 1.70
N GLN A 494 -32.11 -19.64 2.96
CA GLN A 494 -33.38 -19.03 3.34
C GLN A 494 -33.11 -17.53 3.48
N GLN A 495 -33.67 -16.78 2.53
CA GLN A 495 -33.64 -15.34 2.43
C GLN A 495 -34.27 -14.72 3.70
N THR A 496 -33.44 -14.29 4.64
CA THR A 496 -33.91 -13.56 5.82
C THR A 496 -34.11 -12.10 5.45
N GLN A 497 -35.37 -11.73 5.28
CA GLN A 497 -35.83 -10.35 5.35
C GLN A 497 -35.35 -9.71 6.67
N ALA A 498 -34.95 -8.44 6.59
CA ALA A 498 -34.53 -7.66 7.75
C ALA A 498 -35.61 -7.68 8.87
N PRO A 499 -35.28 -8.09 10.10
CA PRO A 499 -36.17 -7.90 11.23
C PRO A 499 -36.16 -6.42 11.63
N LYS A 500 -37.35 -5.83 11.67
CA LYS A 500 -37.64 -4.58 12.37
C LYS A 500 -37.07 -4.63 13.79
N VAL A 501 -36.43 -3.53 14.16
CA VAL A 501 -36.03 -3.20 15.53
C VAL A 501 -37.27 -3.18 16.42
N GLN A 502 -37.30 -4.09 17.40
CA GLN A 502 -38.12 -3.97 18.61
C GLN A 502 -37.18 -3.90 19.84
N PRO A 503 -37.37 -2.92 20.74
CA PRO A 503 -36.55 -2.75 21.92
C PRO A 503 -37.15 -3.55 23.09
N ASN A 504 -36.75 -4.81 23.24
CA ASN A 504 -36.69 -5.56 24.51
C ASN A 504 -36.44 -7.04 24.21
N ALA A 505 -35.18 -7.45 24.29
CA ALA A 505 -34.81 -8.84 24.57
C ALA A 505 -33.54 -8.79 25.42
N GLU A 506 -33.65 -9.32 26.63
CA GLU A 506 -32.65 -9.32 27.68
C GLU A 506 -31.30 -9.88 27.18
N SER A 507 -30.22 -9.26 27.64
CA SER A 507 -28.84 -9.67 27.37
C SER A 507 -28.63 -11.14 27.76
N LYS A 508 -28.31 -12.01 26.79
CA LYS A 508 -27.62 -13.26 27.08
C LYS A 508 -26.25 -12.88 27.65
N SER A 509 -26.00 -13.19 28.91
CA SER A 509 -24.86 -12.63 29.64
C SER A 509 -23.60 -13.47 29.42
N LEU A 510 -22.42 -12.85 29.47
CA LEU A 510 -21.11 -13.55 29.49
C LEU A 510 -21.07 -14.64 30.58
N VAL A 511 -21.78 -14.42 31.69
CA VAL A 511 -21.96 -15.37 32.79
C VAL A 511 -22.62 -16.67 32.34
N ASP A 512 -23.60 -16.60 31.42
CA ASP A 512 -24.29 -17.80 30.91
C ASP A 512 -23.38 -18.60 29.97
N ALA A 513 -22.58 -17.91 29.15
CA ALA A 513 -21.61 -18.56 28.27
C ALA A 513 -20.55 -19.32 29.08
N ILE A 514 -20.04 -18.71 30.16
CA ILE A 514 -19.07 -19.32 31.07
C ILE A 514 -19.66 -20.55 31.78
N LYS A 515 -20.90 -20.46 32.28
CA LYS A 515 -21.57 -21.61 32.91
C LYS A 515 -21.86 -22.76 31.94
N SER A 516 -22.09 -22.45 30.66
CA SER A 516 -22.32 -23.46 29.63
C SER A 516 -21.05 -24.12 29.11
N LYS A 517 -19.85 -23.69 29.54
CA LYS A 517 -18.54 -24.20 29.10
C LYS A 517 -18.36 -24.24 27.57
N ASP A 518 -19.04 -23.34 26.84
CA ASP A 518 -18.95 -23.21 25.39
C ASP A 518 -17.85 -22.21 25.01
N GLY A 519 -16.66 -22.71 24.71
CA GLY A 519 -15.47 -21.89 24.48
C GLY A 519 -15.58 -20.92 23.30
N ALA A 520 -16.30 -21.29 22.23
CA ALA A 520 -16.50 -20.39 21.09
C ALA A 520 -17.40 -19.21 21.47
N ARG A 521 -18.45 -19.48 22.25
CA ARG A 521 -19.38 -18.46 22.73
C ARG A 521 -18.75 -17.56 23.78
N ILE A 522 -17.91 -18.10 24.68
CA ILE A 522 -17.18 -17.33 25.69
C ILE A 522 -16.31 -16.25 25.01
N GLN A 523 -15.56 -16.58 23.96
CA GLN A 523 -14.68 -15.62 23.29
C GLN A 523 -15.47 -14.49 22.59
N SER A 524 -16.57 -14.83 21.92
CA SER A 524 -17.42 -13.83 21.25
C SER A 524 -18.11 -12.90 22.24
N GLU A 525 -18.63 -13.45 23.34
CA GLU A 525 -19.35 -12.68 24.36
C GLU A 525 -18.38 -11.85 25.21
N PHE A 526 -17.15 -12.33 25.43
CA PHE A 526 -16.12 -11.59 26.15
C PHE A 526 -15.67 -10.35 25.39
N THR A 527 -15.54 -10.44 24.06
CA THR A 527 -15.21 -9.29 23.20
C THR A 527 -16.31 -8.23 23.27
N GLN A 528 -17.58 -8.64 23.24
CA GLN A 528 -18.72 -7.73 23.38
C GLN A 528 -18.80 -7.13 24.80
N TRP A 529 -18.49 -7.92 25.82
CA TRP A 529 -18.42 -7.46 27.21
C TRP A 529 -17.31 -6.42 27.41
N GLN A 530 -16.12 -6.63 26.85
CA GLN A 530 -15.03 -5.64 26.90
C GLN A 530 -15.41 -4.32 26.23
N ALA A 531 -16.09 -4.35 25.09
CA ALA A 531 -16.57 -3.16 24.41
C ALA A 531 -17.62 -2.40 25.24
N LYS A 532 -18.40 -3.11 26.06
CA LYS A 532 -19.42 -2.53 26.95
C LYS A 532 -18.83 -1.90 28.21
N TYR A 533 -17.65 -2.34 28.67
CA TYR A 533 -17.01 -1.88 29.90
C TYR A 533 -15.57 -1.39 29.66
N PRO A 534 -15.36 -0.27 28.93
CA PRO A 534 -14.02 0.21 28.57
C PRO A 534 -13.19 0.74 29.75
N ASN A 535 -13.83 1.12 30.85
CA ASN A 535 -13.19 1.77 32.01
C ASN A 535 -12.73 0.81 33.12
N ILE A 536 -12.56 -0.48 32.82
CA ILE A 536 -12.06 -1.46 33.80
C ILE A 536 -10.52 -1.29 33.96
N PRO A 537 -9.98 -1.26 35.19
CA PRO A 537 -8.54 -1.17 35.42
C PRO A 537 -7.76 -2.28 34.68
N GLY A 538 -6.62 -1.91 34.07
CA GLY A 538 -5.83 -2.82 33.22
C GLY A 538 -5.42 -4.12 33.91
N GLU A 539 -5.09 -4.07 35.21
CA GLU A 539 -4.75 -5.26 36.01
C GLU A 539 -5.92 -6.24 36.12
N MET A 540 -7.15 -5.74 36.28
CA MET A 540 -8.36 -6.57 36.38
C MET A 540 -8.73 -7.16 35.02
N LYS A 541 -8.47 -6.45 33.92
CA LYS A 541 -8.64 -6.96 32.56
C LYS A 541 -7.66 -8.09 32.25
N LEU A 542 -6.41 -7.96 32.69
CA LEU A 542 -5.38 -8.99 32.53
C LEU A 542 -5.70 -10.24 33.36
N ALA A 543 -6.16 -10.08 34.61
CA ALA A 543 -6.58 -11.20 35.44
C ALA A 543 -7.76 -11.99 34.82
N ILE A 544 -8.79 -11.30 34.31
CA ILE A 544 -9.93 -11.96 33.65
C ILE A 544 -9.49 -12.67 32.36
N GLN A 545 -8.56 -12.08 31.60
CA GLN A 545 -8.02 -12.71 30.39
C GLN A 545 -7.21 -13.98 30.71
N ALA A 546 -6.43 -13.97 31.79
CA ALA A 546 -5.66 -15.13 32.23
C ALA A 546 -6.59 -16.31 32.58
N GLU A 547 -7.63 -16.06 33.37
CA GLU A 547 -8.62 -17.08 33.74
C GLU A 547 -9.41 -17.61 32.53
N ILE A 548 -9.76 -16.75 31.57
CA ILE A 548 -10.39 -17.22 30.31
C ILE A 548 -9.44 -18.11 29.52
N ASN A 549 -8.14 -17.78 29.48
CA ASN A 549 -7.16 -18.59 28.78
C ASN A 549 -6.97 -19.96 29.46
N GLU A 550 -6.99 -20.02 30.79
CA GLU A 550 -6.96 -21.28 31.54
C GLU A 550 -8.23 -22.12 31.33
N LEU A 551 -9.41 -21.48 31.34
CA LEU A 551 -10.66 -22.15 31.00
C LEU A 551 -10.60 -22.73 29.57
N MET A 552 -10.12 -21.97 28.59
CA MET A 552 -9.96 -22.46 27.21
C MET A 552 -8.92 -23.58 27.11
N ALA A 553 -7.83 -23.50 27.87
CA ALA A 553 -6.84 -24.58 27.95
C ALA A 553 -7.43 -25.85 28.57
N SER A 554 -8.36 -25.74 29.52
CA SER A 554 -9.06 -26.90 30.09
C SER A 554 -10.06 -27.54 29.11
N LEU A 555 -10.72 -26.72 28.27
CA LEU A 555 -11.73 -27.18 27.32
C LEU A 555 -11.12 -27.82 26.07
N TYR A 556 -9.95 -27.32 25.64
CA TYR A 556 -9.34 -27.71 24.37
C TYR A 556 -7.92 -28.31 24.51
N GLY A 557 -7.41 -28.45 25.74
CA GLY A 557 -6.12 -29.06 26.03
C GLY A 557 -6.13 -30.59 26.02
N VAL A 558 -4.95 -31.18 25.83
CA VAL A 558 -4.76 -32.64 25.75
C VAL A 558 -5.09 -33.36 27.08
N ASN A 559 -4.91 -32.67 28.22
CA ASN A 559 -5.35 -33.13 29.53
C ASN A 559 -6.54 -32.27 30.00
N GLN A 560 -7.75 -32.78 29.79
CA GLN A 560 -8.98 -32.14 30.26
C GLN A 560 -9.05 -32.23 31.79
N GLN A 561 -8.69 -31.14 32.47
CA GLN A 561 -8.91 -30.97 33.91
C GLN A 561 -10.23 -30.21 34.13
N ASP A 562 -10.98 -30.57 35.16
CA ASP A 562 -12.24 -29.88 35.46
C ASP A 562 -11.94 -28.51 36.09
N TYR A 563 -12.09 -27.45 35.31
CA TYR A 563 -11.83 -26.09 35.75
C TYR A 563 -13.08 -25.50 36.45
N ASP A 564 -12.91 -25.01 37.68
CA ASP A 564 -13.97 -24.35 38.45
C ASP A 564 -14.12 -22.88 38.00
N CYS A 565 -15.27 -22.58 37.39
CA CYS A 565 -15.59 -21.24 36.89
C CYS A 565 -15.90 -20.22 38.01
N GLY A 566 -15.89 -20.63 39.28
CA GLY A 566 -16.22 -19.79 40.43
C GLY A 566 -15.37 -18.51 40.50
N GLU A 567 -14.05 -18.63 40.35
CA GLU A 567 -13.12 -17.50 40.45
C GLU A 567 -13.33 -16.49 39.31
N LEU A 568 -13.37 -16.96 38.06
CA LEU A 568 -13.67 -16.15 36.88
C LEU A 568 -15.00 -15.39 37.00
N LEU A 569 -16.05 -16.04 37.51
CA LEU A 569 -17.36 -15.41 37.71
C LEU A 569 -17.34 -14.32 38.79
N THR A 570 -16.52 -14.47 39.84
CA THR A 570 -16.37 -13.42 40.87
C THR A 570 -15.63 -12.20 40.33
N LEU A 571 -14.60 -12.40 39.51
CA LEU A 571 -13.84 -11.31 38.87
C LEU A 571 -14.71 -10.50 37.92
N ILE A 572 -15.52 -11.17 37.09
CA ILE A 572 -16.46 -10.50 36.17
C ILE A 572 -17.49 -9.67 36.95
N LYS A 573 -18.09 -10.23 38.01
CA LYS A 573 -19.04 -9.48 38.86
C LYS A 573 -18.39 -8.29 39.57
N LYS A 574 -17.13 -8.43 39.99
CA LYS A 574 -16.36 -7.34 40.64
C LYS A 574 -16.08 -6.21 39.64
N ALA A 575 -15.72 -6.56 38.39
CA ALA A 575 -15.50 -5.61 37.31
C ALA A 575 -16.79 -4.83 36.96
N GLU A 576 -17.92 -5.52 36.83
CA GLU A 576 -19.22 -4.88 36.57
C GLU A 576 -19.67 -3.97 37.72
N LYS A 577 -19.37 -4.34 38.96
CA LYS A 577 -19.68 -3.52 40.15
C LYS A 577 -18.78 -2.28 40.26
N ASN A 578 -17.52 -2.38 39.86
CA ASN A 578 -16.59 -1.24 39.83
C ASN A 578 -17.02 -0.21 38.80
N HIS A 579 -17.51 -0.64 37.64
CA HIS A 579 -18.08 0.27 36.63
C HIS A 579 -19.30 1.05 37.15
N LYS A 580 -20.15 0.44 38.00
CA LYS A 580 -21.32 1.12 38.59
C LYS A 580 -20.98 2.16 39.66
N LYS A 581 -19.73 2.23 40.13
CA LYS A 581 -19.30 3.14 41.22
C LYS A 581 -18.60 4.42 40.75
N GLN A 582 -18.31 4.60 39.45
CA GLN A 582 -17.76 5.85 38.93
C GLN A 582 -18.90 6.84 38.58
N PRO A 583 -18.96 8.05 39.17
CA PRO A 583 -19.94 9.05 38.80
C PRO A 583 -19.60 9.66 37.43
N LYS A 584 -20.63 9.90 36.62
CA LYS A 584 -20.63 10.76 35.43
C LYS A 584 -20.31 12.19 35.90
N ASN A 585 -19.08 12.67 35.71
CA ASN A 585 -18.75 14.10 35.66
C ASN A 585 -17.29 14.28 35.22
N GLN A 586 -17.09 14.69 33.96
CA GLN A 586 -15.88 15.38 33.49
C GLN A 586 -16.17 16.02 32.12
N ASP A 587 -17.15 16.93 32.12
CA ASP A 587 -17.34 17.96 31.10
C ASP A 587 -17.51 19.28 31.88
N GLU A 588 -16.43 19.76 32.50
CA GLU A 588 -16.25 21.14 32.98
C GLU A 588 -14.92 21.21 33.75
N THR A 589 -13.82 21.42 33.01
CA THR A 589 -12.64 22.22 33.42
C THR A 589 -11.51 21.96 32.42
N ILE A 590 -11.30 22.88 31.49
CA ILE A 590 -10.02 23.55 31.16
C ILE A 590 -10.43 24.78 30.33
N ALA A 591 -10.99 25.76 31.05
CA ALA A 591 -10.92 27.16 30.68
C ALA A 591 -10.22 27.84 31.86
N LYS A 592 -8.88 27.80 31.83
CA LYS A 592 -7.88 28.62 32.54
C LYS A 592 -6.60 27.81 32.70
N LEU A 593 -5.68 28.01 31.74
CA LEU A 593 -4.30 28.43 31.94
C LEU A 593 -3.68 28.69 30.57
#